data_AF-A0A9E4J632-F1
#
_entry.id   AF-A0A9E4J632-F1
#
_cell.length_a   1.000
_cell.length_b   1.000
_cell.length_c   1.000
_cell.angle_alpha   90.00
_cell.angle_beta   90.00
_cell.angle_gamma   90.00
#
_symmetry.space_group_name_H-M   'P 1'
#
loop_
_entity.id
_entity.type
_entity.pdbx_description
1 polymer ?
#
loop_
_entity_poly.entity_id
_entity_poly.type
_entity_poly.pdbx_seq_one_letter_code
_entity_poly.pdbx_strand_id
1 'polypeptide(L)'
;MTSKRRSLVVPSWLWGALLAVLGLTWSACDDDDDDDDEEDVTTDAGADAAVRDGAVFDAARDSQGGDAMALDDAEVAAVAAAINTGEINAAMVALARAQSTQVRNYAQLMINEHTAAQMRLATVLQTAAITPTPSALSQQVQIGGATVVDQLQITPAASFDTVYLQSQIGAHQFSRNLLMNTLIPAARNPSLKATLEMFFVEVSGHLMAAQQLVDERRPDGGVGDAGADAN
;
A
#
# COMPACT_ATOMS: atom_id res chain seq x y z
N MET A 1 27.57 28.08 -17.37
CA MET A 1 26.90 27.39 -16.25
C MET A 1 25.68 26.67 -16.80
N THR A 2 25.81 25.40 -17.16
CA THR A 2 24.74 24.58 -17.78
C THR A 2 24.06 23.74 -16.70
N SER A 3 22.78 24.03 -16.45
CA SER A 3 21.95 23.29 -15.49
C SER A 3 21.46 21.97 -16.12
N LYS A 4 21.91 20.84 -15.57
CA LYS A 4 21.36 19.51 -15.89
C LYS A 4 20.04 19.32 -15.14
N ARG A 5 18.92 19.36 -15.86
CA ARG A 5 17.62 18.89 -15.35
C ARG A 5 17.67 17.37 -15.25
N ARG A 6 17.54 16.82 -14.04
CA ARG A 6 17.31 15.39 -13.82
C ARG A 6 15.79 15.17 -13.87
N SER A 7 15.30 14.55 -14.94
CA SER A 7 13.94 14.04 -15.01
C SER A 7 13.81 12.87 -14.04
N LEU A 8 13.00 13.03 -12.99
CA LEU A 8 12.51 11.90 -12.21
C LEU A 8 11.36 11.26 -12.98
N VAL A 9 11.56 10.02 -13.41
CA VAL A 9 10.50 9.15 -13.90
C VAL A 9 9.83 8.56 -12.67
N VAL A 10 8.57 8.93 -12.42
CA VAL A 10 7.75 8.31 -11.37
C VAL A 10 7.15 7.02 -11.97
N PRO A 11 7.29 5.86 -11.33
CA PRO A 11 6.83 4.60 -11.90
C PRO A 11 5.28 4.51 -11.88
N SER A 12 4.70 4.27 -13.05
CA SER A 12 3.25 4.27 -13.35
C SER A 12 2.45 3.07 -12.81
N TRP A 13 2.70 2.62 -11.58
CA TRP A 13 1.91 1.58 -10.93
C TRP A 13 0.95 2.18 -9.90
N LEU A 14 0.06 3.11 -10.31
CA LEU A 14 -0.97 3.61 -9.39
C LEU A 14 -2.24 4.17 -10.06
N TRP A 15 -2.46 3.91 -11.35
CA TRP A 15 -3.67 4.38 -12.02
C TRP A 15 -4.19 3.30 -12.96
N GLY A 16 -5.29 2.65 -12.59
CA GLY A 16 -5.99 1.75 -13.50
C GLY A 16 -7.04 0.90 -12.82
N ALA A 17 -8.27 1.43 -12.69
CA ALA A 17 -9.39 0.97 -13.52
C ALA A 17 -10.72 1.50 -12.95
N LEU A 18 -11.32 2.48 -13.63
CA LEU A 18 -12.75 2.70 -13.63
C LEU A 18 -13.24 2.68 -15.08
N LEU A 19 -14.10 1.68 -15.35
CA LEU A 19 -15.16 1.61 -16.36
C LEU A 19 -14.83 1.82 -17.86
N ALA A 20 -14.91 0.72 -18.61
CA ALA A 20 -15.79 0.61 -19.79
C ALA A 20 -15.89 -0.85 -20.25
N VAL A 21 -17.07 -1.48 -20.14
CA VAL A 21 -17.45 -2.58 -21.04
C VAL A 21 -18.87 -2.31 -21.53
N LEU A 22 -18.95 -1.78 -22.74
CA LEU A 22 -20.09 -1.94 -23.66
C LEU A 22 -19.81 -3.20 -24.49
N GLY A 23 -20.84 -3.97 -24.82
CA GLY A 23 -20.74 -5.37 -25.24
C GLY A 23 -20.67 -5.67 -26.74
N LEU A 24 -20.91 -6.98 -27.01
CA LEU A 24 -21.25 -7.66 -28.29
C LEU A 24 -20.08 -7.79 -29.29
N THR A 25 -19.73 -8.92 -29.92
CA THR A 25 -20.48 -10.10 -30.43
C THR A 25 -19.54 -11.32 -30.67
N TRP A 26 -20.17 -12.48 -30.92
CA TRP A 26 -19.67 -13.85 -31.22
C TRP A 26 -18.96 -14.05 -32.59
N SER A 27 -18.09 -15.08 -32.70
CA SER A 27 -17.91 -16.05 -33.83
C SER A 27 -16.83 -17.11 -33.46
N ALA A 28 -17.14 -18.37 -33.11
CA ALA A 28 -17.18 -19.63 -33.92
C ALA A 28 -15.83 -20.04 -34.60
N CYS A 29 -15.11 -21.09 -34.10
CA CYS A 29 -14.89 -22.49 -34.62
C CYS A 29 -14.12 -22.57 -35.97
N ASP A 30 -13.09 -23.39 -36.23
CA ASP A 30 -12.95 -24.87 -36.36
C ASP A 30 -11.48 -25.15 -36.81
N ASP A 31 -10.66 -26.06 -36.25
CA ASP A 31 -10.42 -27.52 -36.51
C ASP A 31 -9.44 -27.93 -37.66
N ASP A 32 -8.69 -28.99 -37.34
CA ASP A 32 -8.02 -30.06 -38.15
C ASP A 32 -6.61 -29.94 -38.80
N ASP A 33 -5.72 -30.80 -38.26
CA ASP A 33 -4.93 -31.91 -38.85
C ASP A 33 -3.63 -31.76 -39.71
N ASP A 34 -2.65 -32.54 -39.23
CA ASP A 34 -1.67 -33.44 -39.89
C ASP A 34 -0.35 -32.99 -40.59
N ASP A 35 0.72 -33.68 -40.11
CA ASP A 35 1.89 -34.29 -40.75
C ASP A 35 3.11 -33.50 -41.30
N ASP A 36 4.24 -33.80 -40.61
CA ASP A 36 5.54 -34.30 -41.08
C ASP A 36 6.57 -33.47 -41.90
N ASP A 37 7.80 -33.62 -41.38
CA ASP A 37 9.12 -33.71 -42.02
C ASP A 37 10.03 -32.48 -42.25
N GLU A 38 11.30 -32.80 -41.96
CA GLU A 38 12.51 -32.00 -41.75
C GLU A 38 13.01 -31.23 -42.99
N GLU A 39 13.80 -30.16 -42.77
CA GLU A 39 15.09 -29.90 -43.45
C GLU A 39 15.85 -28.70 -42.83
N ASP A 40 17.17 -28.73 -43.04
CA ASP A 40 18.29 -27.98 -42.44
C ASP A 40 18.54 -26.59 -43.10
N VAL A 41 19.47 -25.81 -42.51
CA VAL A 41 20.36 -24.80 -43.12
C VAL A 41 20.15 -23.28 -42.78
N THR A 42 21.07 -22.81 -41.92
CA THR A 42 21.84 -21.53 -41.87
C THR A 42 21.19 -20.13 -41.71
N THR A 43 21.65 -19.48 -40.64
CA THR A 43 22.00 -18.06 -40.40
C THR A 43 21.81 -17.00 -41.51
N ASP A 44 20.99 -15.97 -41.24
CA ASP A 44 21.34 -14.52 -41.17
C ASP A 44 20.08 -13.71 -40.75
N ALA A 45 20.29 -12.56 -40.12
CA ALA A 45 19.35 -11.72 -39.41
C ALA A 45 18.29 -11.02 -40.30
N GLY A 46 17.06 -10.93 -39.79
CA GLY A 46 16.07 -9.97 -40.29
C GLY A 46 14.62 -10.27 -39.96
N ALA A 47 14.14 -9.62 -38.89
CA ALA A 47 12.77 -9.13 -38.69
C ALA A 47 11.58 -10.12 -38.48
N ASP A 48 10.77 -9.71 -37.49
CA ASP A 48 9.35 -9.98 -37.21
C ASP A 48 8.73 -11.40 -37.10
N ALA A 49 8.03 -11.54 -35.96
CA ALA A 49 6.87 -12.40 -35.65
C ALA A 49 7.08 -13.79 -34.98
N ALA A 50 6.25 -13.98 -33.94
CA ALA A 50 5.72 -15.23 -33.39
C ALA A 50 6.62 -16.19 -32.57
N VAL A 51 6.23 -16.28 -31.29
CA VAL A 51 6.10 -17.47 -30.42
C VAL A 51 7.18 -18.56 -30.53
N ARG A 52 7.97 -18.69 -29.47
CA ARG A 52 8.39 -20.00 -28.96
C ARG A 52 8.18 -20.10 -27.46
N ASP A 53 7.52 -21.20 -27.15
CA ASP A 53 7.29 -21.81 -25.86
C ASP A 53 8.61 -22.06 -25.10
N GLY A 54 8.47 -22.20 -23.78
CA GLY A 54 9.47 -22.46 -22.74
C GLY A 54 10.95 -22.62 -23.14
N ALA A 55 11.78 -21.62 -22.80
CA ALA A 55 13.14 -21.80 -22.29
C ALA A 55 13.78 -20.44 -21.92
N VAL A 56 13.41 -19.84 -20.79
CA VAL A 56 14.23 -18.82 -20.08
C VAL A 56 13.90 -18.76 -18.59
N PHE A 57 13.72 -19.92 -17.96
CA PHE A 57 13.83 -20.04 -16.50
C PHE A 57 14.95 -21.02 -16.16
N ASP A 58 16.17 -20.72 -16.62
CA ASP A 58 17.38 -21.38 -16.11
C ASP A 58 18.57 -20.42 -15.92
N ALA A 59 18.29 -19.14 -15.70
CA ALA A 59 19.28 -18.16 -15.24
C ALA A 59 18.82 -17.36 -14.00
N ALA A 60 17.99 -17.98 -13.16
CA ALA A 60 17.62 -17.44 -11.85
C ALA A 60 17.61 -18.51 -10.73
N ARG A 61 18.32 -19.62 -10.94
CA ARG A 61 18.61 -20.65 -9.92
C ARG A 61 19.99 -20.51 -9.28
N ASP A 62 20.62 -19.33 -9.38
CA ASP A 62 21.87 -19.03 -8.67
C ASP A 62 21.79 -17.72 -7.88
N SER A 63 20.74 -17.61 -7.07
CA SER A 63 20.68 -16.69 -5.93
C SER A 63 19.78 -17.27 -4.83
N GLN A 64 19.85 -18.59 -4.59
CA GLN A 64 19.54 -19.15 -3.28
C GLN A 64 20.83 -19.07 -2.45
N GLY A 65 21.10 -17.89 -1.92
CA GLY A 65 22.39 -17.61 -1.27
C GLY A 65 22.49 -16.20 -0.72
N GLY A 66 21.39 -15.69 -0.16
CA GLY A 66 21.38 -14.45 0.60
C GLY A 66 20.18 -14.53 1.51
N ASP A 67 20.41 -14.94 2.75
CA ASP A 67 19.50 -14.66 3.85
C ASP A 67 19.22 -13.15 3.78
N ALA A 68 18.06 -12.76 3.24
CA ALA A 68 17.56 -11.41 3.46
C ALA A 68 17.31 -11.37 4.95
N MET A 69 18.37 -11.01 5.70
CA MET A 69 18.46 -11.24 7.15
C MET A 69 17.12 -10.83 7.75
N ALA A 70 16.44 -11.82 8.34
CA ALA A 70 15.18 -11.57 9.01
C ALA A 70 15.37 -10.39 9.98
N LEU A 71 14.50 -9.38 9.88
CA LEU A 71 14.59 -8.16 10.68
C LEU A 71 14.82 -8.50 12.15
N ASP A 72 15.70 -7.76 12.82
CA ASP A 72 15.81 -7.87 14.27
C ASP A 72 14.72 -7.04 14.98
N ASP A 73 14.62 -7.16 16.32
CA ASP A 73 13.61 -6.44 17.10
C ASP A 73 13.76 -4.90 16.99
N ALA A 74 14.98 -4.39 16.82
CA ALA A 74 15.24 -2.96 16.69
C ALA A 74 14.78 -2.42 15.33
N GLU A 75 14.98 -3.19 14.26
CA GLU A 75 14.48 -2.86 12.92
C GLU A 75 12.96 -3.00 12.83
N VAL A 76 12.39 -4.07 13.42
CA VAL A 76 10.94 -4.25 13.53
C VAL A 76 10.29 -3.06 14.25
N ALA A 77 10.89 -2.61 15.35
CA ALA A 77 10.44 -1.45 16.10
C ALA A 77 10.48 -0.16 15.27
N ALA A 78 11.53 0.04 14.47
CA ALA A 78 11.66 1.20 13.59
C ALA A 78 10.58 1.21 12.49
N VAL A 79 10.25 0.05 11.91
CA VAL A 79 9.15 -0.06 10.92
C VAL A 79 7.80 0.28 11.56
N ALA A 80 7.50 -0.27 12.73
CA ALA A 80 6.24 -0.01 13.44
C ALA A 80 6.08 1.48 13.81
N ALA A 81 7.16 2.13 14.24
CA ALA A 81 7.17 3.57 14.50
C ALA A 81 6.96 4.41 13.22
N ALA A 82 7.54 3.99 12.09
CA ALA A 82 7.36 4.66 10.81
C ALA A 82 5.90 4.59 10.32
N ILE A 83 5.22 3.44 10.50
CA ILE A 83 3.78 3.30 10.20
C ILE A 83 2.97 4.32 11.00
N ASN A 84 3.09 4.32 12.33
CA ASN A 84 2.34 5.24 13.20
C ASN A 84 2.60 6.71 12.86
N THR A 85 3.86 7.07 12.58
CA THR A 85 4.22 8.44 12.20
C THR A 85 3.56 8.85 10.88
N GLY A 86 3.53 7.97 9.88
CA GLY A 86 2.86 8.22 8.61
C GLY A 86 1.36 8.48 8.78
N GLU A 87 0.69 7.61 9.54
CA GLU A 87 -0.75 7.69 9.80
C GLU A 87 -1.13 8.96 10.59
N ILE A 88 -0.37 9.30 11.63
CA ILE A 88 -0.57 10.54 12.40
C ILE A 88 -0.43 11.77 11.50
N ASN A 89 0.60 11.81 10.64
CA ASN A 89 0.83 12.94 9.76
C ASN A 89 -0.28 13.10 8.71
N ALA A 90 -0.70 11.99 8.08
CA ALA A 90 -1.81 12.01 7.12
C ALA A 90 -3.12 12.48 7.79
N ALA A 91 -3.39 11.97 9.00
CA ALA A 91 -4.57 12.33 9.76
C ALA A 91 -4.56 13.80 10.23
N MET A 92 -3.41 14.39 10.57
CA MET A 92 -3.32 15.82 10.86
C MET A 92 -3.67 16.69 9.66
N VAL A 93 -3.22 16.31 8.45
CA VAL A 93 -3.63 17.01 7.22
C VAL A 93 -5.14 16.89 7.01
N ALA A 94 -5.70 15.71 7.25
CA ALA A 94 -7.13 15.47 7.10
C ALA A 94 -7.98 16.22 8.13
N LEU A 95 -7.56 16.27 9.40
CA LEU A 95 -8.26 17.03 10.43
C LEU A 95 -8.44 18.51 10.04
N ALA A 96 -7.42 19.09 9.39
CA ALA A 96 -7.44 20.49 8.96
C ALA A 96 -8.22 20.74 7.66
N ARG A 97 -8.36 19.74 6.77
CA ARG A 97 -8.83 19.93 5.39
C ARG A 97 -10.09 19.16 5.02
N ALA A 98 -10.47 18.16 5.80
CA ALA A 98 -11.67 17.38 5.56
C ALA A 98 -12.89 18.30 5.49
N GLN A 99 -13.78 18.01 4.54
CA GLN A 99 -15.00 18.77 4.31
C GLN A 99 -16.13 18.24 5.20
N SER A 100 -16.38 16.92 5.21
CA SER A 100 -17.42 16.35 6.09
C SER A 100 -16.93 16.08 7.51
N THR A 101 -17.86 16.26 8.45
CA THR A 101 -17.67 15.98 9.87
C THR A 101 -17.32 14.51 10.13
N GLN A 102 -17.88 13.55 9.40
CA GLN A 102 -17.53 12.13 9.61
C GLN A 102 -16.05 11.85 9.29
N VAL A 103 -15.52 12.44 8.22
CA VAL A 103 -14.10 12.26 7.85
C VAL A 103 -13.17 12.99 8.80
N ARG A 104 -13.57 14.17 9.29
CA ARG A 104 -12.83 14.87 10.34
C ARG A 104 -12.78 14.07 11.65
N ASN A 105 -13.89 13.45 12.03
CA ASN A 105 -13.96 12.57 13.20
C ASN A 105 -13.08 11.33 13.03
N TYR A 106 -13.10 10.71 11.85
CA TYR A 106 -12.19 9.61 11.52
C TYR A 106 -10.72 10.03 11.63
N ALA A 107 -10.35 11.19 11.08
CA ALA A 107 -9.00 11.72 11.20
C ALA A 107 -8.58 11.95 12.66
N GLN A 108 -9.49 12.49 13.49
CA GLN A 108 -9.22 12.64 14.93
C GLN A 108 -9.03 11.29 15.63
N LEU A 109 -9.83 10.28 15.27
CA LEU A 109 -9.66 8.91 15.78
C LEU A 109 -8.27 8.37 15.43
N MET A 110 -7.84 8.50 14.17
CA MET A 110 -6.50 8.06 13.72
C MET A 110 -5.39 8.73 14.52
N ILE A 111 -5.46 10.05 14.74
CA ILE A 111 -4.46 10.77 15.56
C ILE A 111 -4.41 10.18 16.96
N ASN A 112 -5.56 10.01 17.60
CA ASN A 112 -5.63 9.53 18.98
C ASN A 112 -5.07 8.11 19.11
N GLU A 113 -5.53 7.19 18.27
CA GLU A 113 -5.22 5.78 18.40
C GLU A 113 -3.80 5.46 17.93
N HIS A 114 -3.31 6.06 16.84
CA HIS A 114 -1.91 5.89 16.44
C HIS A 114 -0.93 6.58 17.40
N THR A 115 -1.30 7.71 18.01
CA THR A 115 -0.46 8.33 19.05
C THR A 115 -0.40 7.43 20.29
N ALA A 116 -1.54 6.86 20.71
CA ALA A 116 -1.58 5.90 21.80
C ALA A 116 -0.74 4.65 21.49
N ALA A 117 -0.86 4.10 20.29
CA ALA A 117 -0.05 2.99 19.80
C ALA A 117 1.45 3.34 19.85
N GLN A 118 1.85 4.51 19.36
CA GLN A 118 3.24 4.98 19.38
C GLN A 118 3.80 5.08 20.81
N MET A 119 3.00 5.56 21.78
CA MET A 119 3.39 5.62 23.19
C MET A 119 3.52 4.22 23.82
N ARG A 120 2.62 3.29 23.48
CA ARG A 120 2.70 1.90 23.95
C ARG A 120 3.97 1.23 23.42
N LEU A 121 4.27 1.40 22.14
CA LEU A 121 5.52 0.91 21.53
C LEU A 121 6.74 1.48 22.26
N ALA A 122 6.82 2.80 22.43
CA ALA A 122 7.93 3.44 23.15
C ALA A 122 8.12 2.87 24.57
N THR A 123 7.03 2.64 25.31
CA THR A 123 7.06 2.06 26.66
C THR A 123 7.66 0.64 26.66
N VAL A 124 7.22 -0.20 25.72
CA VAL A 124 7.71 -1.58 25.59
C VAL A 124 9.18 -1.61 25.22
N LEU A 125 9.60 -0.78 24.26
CA LEU A 125 10.99 -0.68 23.83
C LEU A 125 11.91 -0.21 24.95
N GLN A 126 11.48 0.80 25.72
CA GLN A 126 12.24 1.29 26.87
C GLN A 126 12.40 0.21 27.94
N THR A 127 11.35 -0.55 28.22
CA THR A 127 11.38 -1.64 29.21
C THR A 127 12.27 -2.80 28.75
N ALA A 128 12.26 -3.11 27.46
CA ALA A 128 13.06 -4.16 26.84
C ALA A 128 14.50 -3.71 26.51
N ALA A 129 14.86 -2.45 26.76
CA ALA A 129 16.12 -1.84 26.35
C ALA A 129 16.43 -2.00 24.84
N ILE A 130 15.39 -1.92 24.01
CA ILE A 130 15.50 -1.97 22.54
C ILE A 130 15.51 -0.54 22.03
N THR A 131 16.56 -0.17 21.30
CA THR A 131 16.64 1.11 20.59
C THR A 131 16.28 0.88 19.12
N PRO A 132 15.22 1.49 18.57
CA PRO A 132 14.89 1.37 17.16
C PRO A 132 16.07 1.71 16.26
N THR A 133 16.34 0.85 15.27
CA THR A 133 17.40 1.06 14.28
C THR A 133 16.79 1.13 12.89
N PRO A 134 17.05 2.18 12.10
CA PRO A 134 16.51 2.27 10.74
C PRO A 134 16.97 1.09 9.87
N SER A 135 16.03 0.53 9.11
CA SER A 135 16.28 -0.49 8.08
C SER A 135 15.87 0.04 6.71
N ALA A 136 16.20 -0.70 5.65
CA ALA A 136 15.71 -0.37 4.31
C ALA A 136 14.16 -0.34 4.26
N LEU A 137 13.51 -1.28 4.96
CA LEU A 137 12.07 -1.35 5.05
C LEU A 137 11.49 -0.15 5.82
N SER A 138 12.08 0.24 6.96
CA SER A 138 11.54 1.38 7.73
C SER A 138 11.64 2.69 6.93
N GLN A 139 12.72 2.88 6.17
CA GLN A 139 12.87 4.01 5.26
C GLN A 139 11.83 3.99 4.13
N GLN A 140 11.58 2.82 3.54
CA GLN A 140 10.54 2.68 2.52
C GLN A 140 9.16 3.04 3.05
N VAL A 141 8.80 2.57 4.25
CA VAL A 141 7.53 2.91 4.91
C VAL A 141 7.44 4.41 5.19
N GLN A 142 8.52 5.02 5.69
CA GLN A 142 8.56 6.46 5.93
C GLN A 142 8.34 7.28 4.65
N ILE A 143 8.98 6.88 3.54
CA ILE A 143 8.80 7.52 2.23
C ILE A 143 7.36 7.36 1.73
N GLY A 144 6.78 6.17 1.88
CA GLY A 144 5.38 5.92 1.52
C GLY A 144 4.41 6.83 2.28
N GLY A 145 4.58 6.93 3.60
CA GLY A 145 3.79 7.84 4.43
C GLY A 145 3.95 9.32 4.04
N ALA A 146 5.17 9.77 3.78
CA ALA A 146 5.43 11.14 3.31
C ALA A 146 4.76 11.41 1.95
N THR A 147 4.79 10.44 1.04
CA THR A 147 4.15 10.55 -0.29
C THR A 147 2.63 10.72 -0.16
N VAL A 148 1.98 10.00 0.77
CA VAL A 148 0.55 10.17 1.06
C VAL A 148 0.28 11.59 1.59
N VAL A 149 1.08 12.06 2.54
CA VAL A 149 0.96 13.42 3.09
C VAL A 149 1.07 14.49 2.00
N ASP A 150 2.08 14.39 1.14
CA ASP A 150 2.30 15.34 0.04
C ASP A 150 1.11 15.33 -0.94
N GLN A 151 0.59 14.14 -1.28
CA GLN A 151 -0.60 14.02 -2.12
C GLN A 151 -1.83 14.69 -1.49
N LEU A 152 -2.06 14.50 -0.19
CA LEU A 152 -3.18 15.13 0.52
C LEU A 152 -3.05 16.66 0.55
N GLN A 153 -1.83 17.18 0.70
CA GLN A 153 -1.59 18.63 0.71
C GLN A 153 -1.93 19.31 -0.63
N ILE A 154 -1.79 18.62 -1.76
CA ILE A 154 -2.11 19.19 -3.07
C ILE A 154 -3.51 18.83 -3.57
N THR A 155 -4.24 17.97 -2.85
CA THR A 155 -5.56 17.50 -3.28
C THR A 155 -6.61 18.62 -3.18
N PRO A 156 -7.38 18.92 -4.24
CA PRO A 156 -8.45 19.91 -4.21
C PRO A 156 -9.52 19.60 -3.16
N ALA A 157 -10.10 20.64 -2.54
CA ALA A 157 -11.09 20.48 -1.47
C ALA A 157 -12.27 19.57 -1.86
N ALA A 158 -12.77 19.69 -3.09
CA ALA A 158 -13.91 18.91 -3.59
C ALA A 158 -13.67 17.40 -3.65
N SER A 159 -12.41 16.96 -3.78
CA SER A 159 -12.04 15.54 -3.82
C SER A 159 -11.32 15.06 -2.55
N PHE A 160 -11.06 15.97 -1.60
CA PHE A 160 -10.19 15.72 -0.46
C PHE A 160 -10.63 14.53 0.38
N ASP A 161 -11.89 14.50 0.82
CA ASP A 161 -12.40 13.44 1.69
C ASP A 161 -12.29 12.05 1.05
N THR A 162 -12.61 11.96 -0.25
CA THR A 162 -12.51 10.71 -1.00
C THR A 162 -11.06 10.25 -1.12
N VAL A 163 -10.14 11.16 -1.48
CA VAL A 163 -8.71 10.83 -1.61
C VAL A 163 -8.13 10.40 -0.27
N TYR A 164 -8.48 11.08 0.82
CA TYR A 164 -8.04 10.70 2.16
C TYR A 164 -8.57 9.31 2.55
N LEU A 165 -9.86 9.05 2.46
CA LEU A 165 -10.40 7.73 2.84
C LEU A 165 -9.79 6.60 2.00
N GLN A 166 -9.58 6.81 0.69
CA GLN A 166 -8.92 5.83 -0.17
C GLN A 166 -7.44 5.63 0.21
N SER A 167 -6.72 6.71 0.56
CA SER A 167 -5.34 6.57 1.05
C SER A 167 -5.28 5.80 2.35
N GLN A 168 -6.23 6.03 3.28
CA GLN A 168 -6.29 5.29 4.53
C GLN A 168 -6.59 3.81 4.29
N ILE A 169 -7.52 3.46 3.39
CA ILE A 169 -7.78 2.06 3.02
C ILE A 169 -6.48 1.38 2.53
N GLY A 170 -5.77 2.00 1.60
CA GLY A 170 -4.52 1.45 1.06
C GLY A 170 -3.42 1.33 2.12
N ALA A 171 -3.22 2.36 2.93
CA ALA A 171 -2.18 2.39 3.97
C ALA A 171 -2.44 1.35 5.08
N HIS A 172 -3.71 1.18 5.50
CA HIS A 172 -4.07 0.19 6.51
C HIS A 172 -4.02 -1.24 5.97
N GLN A 173 -4.40 -1.48 4.70
CA GLN A 173 -4.20 -2.79 4.06
C GLN A 173 -2.72 -3.17 3.99
N PHE A 174 -1.88 -2.23 3.55
CA PHE A 174 -0.43 -2.40 3.52
C PHE A 174 0.13 -2.71 4.92
N SER A 175 -0.20 -1.89 5.92
CA SER A 175 0.28 -2.04 7.29
C SER A 175 -0.17 -3.34 7.93
N ARG A 176 -1.44 -3.74 7.73
CA ARG A 176 -1.97 -5.03 8.21
C ARG A 176 -1.21 -6.21 7.62
N ASN A 177 -0.94 -6.19 6.32
CA ASN A 177 -0.18 -7.24 5.65
C ASN A 177 1.27 -7.29 6.12
N LEU A 178 1.90 -6.11 6.31
CA LEU A 178 3.27 -6.03 6.80
C LEU A 178 3.40 -6.53 8.24
N LEU A 179 2.43 -6.20 9.10
CA LEU A 179 2.33 -6.72 10.46
C LEU A 179 2.23 -8.24 10.46
N MET A 180 1.28 -8.80 9.71
CA MET A 180 0.98 -10.23 9.69
C MET A 180 2.12 -11.07 9.11
N ASN A 181 2.68 -10.64 7.98
CA ASN A 181 3.58 -11.47 7.18
C ASN A 181 5.07 -11.20 7.45
N THR A 182 5.41 -10.09 8.11
CA THR A 182 6.80 -9.66 8.26
C THR A 182 7.14 -9.31 9.71
N LEU A 183 6.43 -8.35 10.32
CA LEU A 183 6.84 -7.83 11.63
C LEU A 183 6.55 -8.79 12.78
N ILE A 184 5.35 -9.35 12.86
CA ILE A 184 4.97 -10.30 13.93
C ILE A 184 5.80 -11.59 13.85
N PRO A 185 6.07 -12.18 12.67
CA PRO A 185 6.96 -13.33 12.55
C PRO A 185 8.42 -13.04 12.90
N ALA A 186 8.92 -11.83 12.60
CA ALA A 186 10.31 -11.44 12.85
C ALA A 186 10.56 -11.05 14.33
N ALA A 187 9.55 -10.55 15.04
CA ALA A 187 9.68 -10.12 16.43
C ALA A 187 10.02 -11.28 17.38
N ARG A 188 11.17 -11.18 18.03
CA ARG A 188 11.70 -12.17 19.00
C ARG A 188 11.36 -11.78 20.43
N ASN A 189 11.35 -10.49 20.74
CA ASN A 189 10.94 -10.01 22.06
C ASN A 189 9.41 -10.23 22.24
N PRO A 190 8.97 -10.97 23.28
CA PRO A 190 7.57 -11.33 23.44
C PRO A 190 6.66 -10.12 23.67
N SER A 191 7.12 -9.09 24.38
CA SER A 191 6.34 -7.88 24.62
C SER A 191 6.20 -7.01 23.36
N LEU A 192 7.27 -6.93 22.55
CA LEU A 192 7.20 -6.28 21.24
C LEU A 192 6.22 -7.03 20.32
N LYS A 193 6.33 -8.35 20.25
CA LYS A 193 5.44 -9.18 19.44
C LYS A 193 3.96 -9.00 19.83
N ALA A 194 3.64 -9.06 21.12
CA ALA A 194 2.28 -8.81 21.61
C ALA A 194 1.78 -7.41 21.26
N THR A 195 2.67 -6.41 21.26
CA THR A 195 2.34 -5.04 20.84
C THR A 195 1.97 -4.96 19.36
N LEU A 196 2.70 -5.67 18.50
CA LEU A 196 2.43 -5.74 17.07
C LEU A 196 1.13 -6.50 16.75
N GLU A 197 0.81 -7.54 17.52
CA GLU A 197 -0.47 -8.24 17.43
C GLU A 197 -1.65 -7.32 17.79
N MET A 198 -1.50 -6.47 18.81
CA MET A 198 -2.49 -5.43 19.11
C MET A 198 -2.63 -4.43 17.96
N PHE A 199 -1.52 -3.97 17.37
CA PHE A 199 -1.56 -3.06 16.22
C PHE A 199 -2.27 -3.68 15.02
N PHE A 200 -2.09 -4.99 14.77
CA PHE A 200 -2.80 -5.68 13.70
C PHE A 200 -4.33 -5.61 13.87
N VAL A 201 -4.82 -5.76 15.11
CA VAL A 201 -6.25 -5.64 15.42
C VAL A 201 -6.74 -4.20 15.24
N GLU A 202 -6.01 -3.22 15.79
CA GLU A 202 -6.35 -1.80 15.68
C GLU A 202 -6.42 -1.36 14.20
N VAL A 203 -5.37 -1.63 13.41
CA VAL A 203 -5.30 -1.31 11.98
C VAL A 203 -6.42 -1.98 11.17
N SER A 204 -6.82 -3.21 11.56
CA SER A 204 -7.94 -3.90 10.91
C SER A 204 -9.28 -3.22 11.19
N GLY A 205 -9.49 -2.72 12.41
CA GLY A 205 -10.67 -1.93 12.78
C GLY A 205 -10.73 -0.60 12.05
N HIS A 206 -9.61 0.11 11.94
CA HIS A 206 -9.50 1.36 11.20
C HIS A 206 -9.81 1.18 9.72
N LEU A 207 -9.26 0.14 9.09
CA LEU A 207 -9.55 -0.21 7.70
C LEU A 207 -11.05 -0.42 7.47
N MET A 208 -11.72 -1.16 8.37
CA MET A 208 -13.16 -1.37 8.27
C MET A 208 -13.93 -0.04 8.37
N ALA A 209 -13.56 0.82 9.32
CA ALA A 209 -14.19 2.13 9.48
C ALA A 209 -14.00 3.03 8.25
N ALA A 210 -12.80 3.05 7.65
CA ALA A 210 -12.56 3.80 6.40
C ALA A 210 -13.39 3.26 5.24
N GLN A 211 -13.50 1.94 5.12
CA GLN A 211 -14.30 1.30 4.07
C GLN A 211 -15.80 1.64 4.22
N GLN A 212 -16.32 1.60 5.45
CA GLN A 212 -17.70 1.98 5.74
C GLN A 212 -17.98 3.44 5.37
N LEU A 213 -17.08 4.37 5.71
CA LEU A 213 -17.24 5.79 5.35
C LEU A 213 -17.23 6.02 3.84
N VAL A 214 -16.50 5.21 3.07
CA VAL A 214 -16.56 5.25 1.60
C VAL A 214 -17.91 4.73 1.09
N ASP A 215 -18.42 3.65 1.68
CA ASP A 215 -19.70 3.05 1.29
C ASP A 215 -20.89 4.00 1.55
N GLU A 216 -20.92 4.64 2.73
CA GLU A 216 -21.94 5.64 3.11
C GLU A 216 -21.94 6.88 2.21
N ARG A 217 -20.81 7.17 1.54
CA ARG A 217 -20.67 8.30 0.62
C ARG A 217 -21.06 7.98 -0.82
N ARG A 218 -21.43 6.74 -1.13
CA ARG A 218 -21.90 6.39 -2.48
C ARG A 218 -23.32 6.96 -2.69
N PRO A 219 -23.59 7.63 -3.82
CA PRO A 219 -24.88 8.25 -4.10
C PRO A 219 -26.07 7.27 -4.10
N ASP A 220 -25.81 5.97 -4.21
CA ASP A 220 -26.84 4.93 -4.34
C ASP A 220 -27.07 4.12 -3.04
N GLY A 221 -26.41 4.49 -1.92
CA GLY A 221 -26.24 3.60 -0.77
C GLY A 221 -26.46 4.23 0.61
N GLY A 222 -27.57 4.94 0.85
CA GLY A 222 -27.97 5.27 2.23
C GLY A 222 -28.94 6.43 2.38
N VAL A 223 -30.16 6.12 2.80
CA VAL A 223 -31.18 7.08 3.18
C VAL A 223 -30.81 7.67 4.56
N GLY A 224 -30.67 9.00 4.65
CA GLY A 224 -30.45 9.78 5.87
C GLY A 224 -29.00 10.26 5.98
N ASP A 225 -28.66 11.53 5.75
CA ASP A 225 -29.18 12.70 6.44
C ASP A 225 -29.10 13.91 5.48
N ALA A 226 -30.22 14.18 4.80
CA ALA A 226 -30.52 15.54 4.38
C ALA A 226 -31.10 16.27 5.60
N GLY A 227 -30.22 16.65 6.52
CA GLY A 227 -30.50 17.46 7.69
C GLY A 227 -29.38 18.49 7.76
N ALA A 228 -29.61 19.72 7.30
CA ALA A 228 -30.33 20.75 8.03
C ALA A 228 -29.37 21.62 8.83
N ASP A 229 -28.59 22.39 8.09
CA ASP A 229 -28.00 23.64 8.56
C ASP A 229 -28.30 24.70 7.48
N ALA A 230 -29.58 25.05 7.47
CA ALA A 230 -30.04 26.35 7.06
C ALA A 230 -29.54 27.39 8.07
N ASN A 231 -28.77 28.37 7.55
CA ASN A 231 -28.92 29.83 7.72
C ASN A 231 -27.57 30.54 7.78
#